data_AF-A0AAJ7VLH3-F1
#
_entry.id   AF-A0AAJ7VLH3-F1
#
_cell.length_a   1.000
_cell.length_b   1.000
_cell.length_c   1.000
_cell.angle_alpha   90.00
_cell.angle_beta   90.00
_cell.angle_gamma   90.00
#
_symmetry.space_group_name_H-M   'P 1'
#
loop_
_entity.id
_entity.type
_entity.pdbx_description
1 polymer ?
#
loop_
_entity_poly.entity_id
_entity_poly.type
_entity_poly.pdbx_seq_one_letter_code
_entity_poly.pdbx_strand_id
1 'polypeptide(L)'
;MVCVCMLQQEQIEWDDVNRLLQHHGFKPVYFADPVENKNLSDLALLDKRTAGEIRATLRTMLTDSERRQALIQELIKSNNQLKEEVQEHMSHAAQQSQRATELENLLDGVKTRVQDLEDRYLGKAVQHHSHTQQLQQEKQEAQKLCEVLEQKLARQRERAAQLQRKLYFTIKEEERHLSQQSQTFQHICKREQHSYAADQPVLDVIDFYETEMTKLLDELRSVKGESGVSYQKEMKKASSNVTSSFKTILKAHQEQQKASKAQIEELKKEVERLKQELETRPTLKEVKFYKDKLLRLEGLKKLNNKRLPKEDNTTEISERVSDKAREAHYHHLLTEIHAVVTSPSAPLRLHRQRPSFVGLELAEFNSLLPTLEVWSQQLQLLKELKQGLTKLTTRLVPWQLSDGDSAEAVKVEDMMLLVDTMLESTSTHDEKVLRSPTRYTLGSMVSHFQRLFDVTSLSGVYPRMNEVYTRLGEMTNTMRNLREILNLDSRVPLVEVVNQVARLVSSNRHTAGFHDMLEDTDIDSIIIKVKQHEEFFPTFHALIMEMLQILGVCHLDDILPALRSMKQTAQ
;
A
#
# COMPACT_ATOMS: atom_id res chain seq x y z
N MET A 1 -98.36 35.68 10.29
CA MET A 1 -97.01 36.27 10.23
C MET A 1 -95.93 35.33 10.76
N VAL A 2 -96.07 34.79 11.99
CA VAL A 2 -95.08 33.87 12.62
C VAL A 2 -94.77 32.60 11.79
N CYS A 3 -95.76 32.00 11.13
CA CYS A 3 -95.58 30.76 10.35
C CYS A 3 -94.78 30.97 9.03
N VAL A 4 -94.96 32.13 8.37
CA VAL A 4 -94.26 32.48 7.12
C VAL A 4 -92.77 32.73 7.38
N CYS A 5 -92.45 33.41 8.48
CA CYS A 5 -91.05 33.62 8.88
C CYS A 5 -90.33 32.30 9.23
N MET A 6 -91.04 31.32 9.81
CA MET A 6 -90.43 30.01 10.13
C MET A 6 -90.17 29.17 8.88
N LEU A 7 -91.04 29.21 7.87
CA LEU A 7 -90.82 28.50 6.60
C LEU A 7 -89.65 29.12 5.81
N GLN A 8 -89.56 30.45 5.75
CA GLN A 8 -88.44 31.15 5.14
C GLN A 8 -87.10 30.81 5.79
N GLN A 9 -87.08 30.71 7.13
CA GLN A 9 -85.88 30.33 7.85
C GLN A 9 -85.43 28.91 7.50
N GLU A 10 -86.35 27.93 7.43
CA GLU A 10 -86.00 26.57 7.03
C GLU A 10 -85.56 26.46 5.57
N GLN A 11 -86.13 27.26 4.67
CA GLN A 11 -85.72 27.32 3.27
C GLN A 11 -84.24 27.72 3.13
N ILE A 12 -83.84 28.82 3.78
CA ILE A 12 -82.44 29.30 3.76
C ILE A 12 -81.50 28.22 4.29
N GLU A 13 -81.92 27.57 5.36
CA GLU A 13 -81.17 26.56 6.08
C GLU A 13 -81.01 25.24 5.31
N TRP A 14 -81.91 24.93 4.37
CA TRP A 14 -81.79 23.84 3.39
C TRP A 14 -81.06 24.28 2.13
N ASP A 15 -81.20 25.53 1.70
CA ASP A 15 -80.46 26.08 0.56
C ASP A 15 -78.94 26.00 0.81
N ASP A 16 -78.50 26.21 2.05
CA ASP A 16 -77.11 26.03 2.47
C ASP A 16 -76.62 24.58 2.29
N VAL A 17 -77.44 23.59 2.66
CA VAL A 17 -77.12 22.16 2.49
C VAL A 17 -77.19 21.76 1.03
N ASN A 18 -78.13 22.32 0.27
CA ASN A 18 -78.29 22.08 -1.15
C ASN A 18 -77.10 22.59 -1.96
N ARG A 19 -76.51 23.73 -1.58
CA ARG A 19 -75.25 24.20 -2.20
C ARG A 19 -74.11 23.20 -1.98
N LEU A 20 -74.00 22.62 -0.77
CA LEU A 20 -73.01 21.58 -0.49
C LEU A 20 -73.30 20.29 -1.28
N LEU A 21 -74.56 19.84 -1.29
CA LEU A 21 -74.98 18.66 -2.07
C LEU A 21 -74.64 18.83 -3.55
N GLN A 22 -74.95 19.99 -4.13
CA GLN A 22 -74.64 20.30 -5.53
C GLN A 22 -73.14 20.38 -5.80
N HIS A 23 -72.33 20.93 -4.88
CA HIS A 23 -70.87 20.91 -4.98
C HIS A 23 -70.31 19.48 -5.08
N HIS A 24 -70.98 18.53 -4.42
CA HIS A 24 -70.67 17.10 -4.48
C HIS A 24 -71.41 16.33 -5.60
N GLY A 25 -72.16 17.01 -6.47
CA GLY A 25 -72.87 16.39 -7.59
C GLY A 25 -74.21 15.72 -7.23
N PHE A 26 -74.73 15.94 -6.02
CA PHE A 26 -76.05 15.45 -5.60
C PHE A 26 -77.17 16.41 -5.97
N LYS A 27 -78.39 15.87 -6.10
CA LYS A 27 -79.59 16.67 -6.38
C LYS A 27 -80.03 17.47 -5.13
N PRO A 28 -80.47 18.74 -5.29
CA PRO A 28 -80.99 19.54 -4.19
C PRO A 28 -82.35 19.01 -3.67
N VAL A 29 -82.58 19.22 -2.38
CA VAL A 29 -83.84 18.92 -1.68
C VAL A 29 -84.76 20.13 -1.75
N TYR A 30 -86.00 19.93 -2.23
CA TYR A 30 -87.00 20.98 -2.34
C TYR A 30 -88.18 20.73 -1.40
N PHE A 31 -88.78 21.81 -0.90
CA PHE A 31 -90.07 21.72 -0.22
C PHE A 31 -91.16 21.48 -1.25
N ALA A 32 -92.01 20.49 -1.00
CA ALA A 32 -93.10 20.15 -1.91
C ALA A 32 -94.29 21.11 -1.73
N ASP A 33 -94.84 21.59 -2.85
CA ASP A 33 -96.13 22.26 -2.85
C ASP A 33 -97.26 21.21 -2.65
N PRO A 34 -98.08 21.33 -1.60
CA PRO A 34 -99.20 20.43 -1.34
C PRO A 34 -100.26 20.39 -2.45
N VAL A 35 -100.29 21.39 -3.34
CA VAL A 35 -101.30 21.51 -4.42
C VAL A 35 -100.82 20.86 -5.73
N GLU A 36 -99.51 20.80 -5.97
CA GLU A 36 -98.93 20.29 -7.23
C GLU A 36 -98.52 18.81 -7.18
N ASN A 37 -98.24 18.26 -5.99
CA ASN A 37 -97.72 16.89 -5.87
C ASN A 37 -98.81 15.85 -5.55
N LYS A 38 -99.14 14.99 -6.52
CA LYS A 38 -100.15 13.92 -6.39
C LYS A 38 -99.59 12.57 -5.91
N ASN A 39 -98.27 12.38 -5.92
CA ASN A 39 -97.61 11.13 -5.54
C ASN A 39 -97.06 11.22 -4.12
N LEU A 40 -97.81 10.68 -3.15
CA LEU A 40 -97.42 10.67 -1.73
C LEU A 40 -96.20 9.80 -1.43
N SER A 41 -95.83 8.89 -2.34
CA SER A 41 -94.68 7.98 -2.20
C SER A 41 -93.32 8.67 -2.35
N ASP A 42 -93.28 9.84 -2.99
CA ASP A 42 -92.03 10.58 -3.27
C ASP A 42 -91.80 11.72 -2.26
N LEU A 43 -92.69 11.85 -1.26
CA LEU A 43 -92.71 12.95 -0.29
C LEU A 43 -92.37 12.43 1.11
N ALA A 44 -91.40 13.07 1.76
CA ALA A 44 -91.07 12.82 3.16
C ALA A 44 -91.64 13.92 4.06
N LEU A 45 -92.55 13.56 4.96
CA LEU A 45 -93.01 14.45 6.03
C LEU A 45 -92.01 14.40 7.18
N LEU A 46 -91.35 15.52 7.44
CA LEU A 46 -90.38 15.66 8.52
C LEU A 46 -90.88 16.69 9.52
N ASP A 47 -90.77 16.38 10.80
CA ASP A 47 -90.91 17.41 11.83
C ASP A 47 -89.64 18.28 11.86
N LYS A 48 -89.76 19.48 12.44
CA LYS A 48 -88.66 20.45 12.49
C LYS A 48 -87.38 19.88 13.13
N ARG A 49 -87.54 18.97 14.11
CA ARG A 49 -86.41 18.33 14.80
C ARG A 49 -85.69 17.36 13.87
N THR A 50 -86.39 16.40 13.27
CA THR A 50 -85.78 15.42 12.36
C THR A 50 -85.18 16.08 11.12
N ALA A 51 -85.82 17.11 10.56
CA ALA A 51 -85.26 17.88 9.45
C ALA A 51 -83.95 18.59 9.84
N GLY A 52 -83.85 19.11 11.06
CA GLY A 52 -82.61 19.68 11.61
C GLY A 52 -81.50 18.64 11.78
N GLU A 53 -81.83 17.47 12.32
CA GLU A 53 -80.89 16.36 12.53
C GLU A 53 -80.36 15.79 11.20
N ILE A 54 -81.23 15.62 10.20
CA ILE A 54 -80.85 15.15 8.86
C ILE A 54 -79.90 16.15 8.19
N ARG A 55 -80.20 17.46 8.26
CA ARG A 55 -79.30 18.48 7.71
C ARG A 55 -77.94 18.50 8.40
N ALA A 56 -77.91 18.39 9.72
CA ALA A 56 -76.66 18.29 10.47
C ALA A 56 -75.85 17.06 10.03
N THR A 57 -76.51 15.90 9.93
CA THR A 57 -75.89 14.65 9.48
C THR A 57 -75.34 14.76 8.06
N LEU A 58 -76.12 15.31 7.12
CA LEU A 58 -75.67 15.54 5.73
C LEU A 58 -74.46 16.48 5.68
N ARG A 59 -74.48 17.58 6.43
CA ARG A 59 -73.32 18.49 6.51
C ARG A 59 -72.08 17.76 7.03
N THR A 60 -72.21 16.99 8.11
CA THR A 60 -71.09 16.21 8.67
C THR A 60 -70.58 15.16 7.69
N MET A 61 -71.46 14.43 7.00
CA MET A 61 -71.04 13.42 6.01
C MET A 61 -70.34 14.03 4.80
N LEU A 62 -70.84 15.14 4.26
CA LEU A 62 -70.24 15.80 3.09
C LEU A 62 -68.85 16.37 3.44
N THR A 63 -68.75 17.07 4.58
CA THR A 63 -67.45 17.59 5.07
C THR A 63 -66.45 16.48 5.40
N ASP A 64 -66.91 15.36 5.95
CA ASP A 64 -66.06 14.19 6.17
C ASP A 64 -65.61 13.56 4.85
N SER A 65 -66.46 13.54 3.82
CA SER A 65 -66.10 13.08 2.48
C SER A 65 -65.01 13.95 1.85
N GLU A 66 -65.10 15.28 1.96
CA GLU A 66 -64.05 16.20 1.48
C GLU A 66 -62.72 15.95 2.21
N ARG A 67 -62.78 15.80 3.54
CA ARG A 67 -61.60 15.50 4.36
C ARG A 67 -60.95 14.18 3.95
N ARG A 68 -61.74 13.13 3.73
CA ARG A 68 -61.23 11.83 3.26
C ARG A 68 -60.60 11.94 1.87
N GLN A 69 -61.22 12.68 0.96
CA GLN A 69 -60.67 12.90 -0.38
C GLN A 69 -59.32 13.65 -0.32
N ALA A 70 -59.20 14.66 0.53
CA ALA A 70 -57.95 15.37 0.76
C ALA A 70 -56.86 14.43 1.31
N LEU A 71 -57.19 13.59 2.30
CA LEU A 71 -56.26 12.59 2.85
C LEU A 71 -55.79 11.59 1.79
N ILE A 72 -56.71 11.10 0.94
CA ILE A 72 -56.36 10.18 -0.16
C ILE A 72 -55.40 10.86 -1.14
N GLN A 73 -55.65 12.13 -1.50
CA GLN A 73 -54.76 12.87 -2.39
C GLN A 73 -53.37 13.06 -1.80
N GLU A 74 -53.26 13.44 -0.52
CA GLU A 74 -51.96 13.55 0.16
C GLU A 74 -51.24 12.20 0.26
N LEU A 75 -51.98 11.12 0.49
CA LEU A 75 -51.40 9.78 0.54
C LEU A 75 -50.90 9.32 -0.84
N ILE A 76 -51.59 9.67 -1.93
CA ILE A 76 -51.12 9.43 -3.30
C ILE A 76 -49.85 10.23 -3.59
N LYS A 77 -49.82 11.52 -3.24
CA LYS A 77 -48.62 12.36 -3.41
C LYS A 77 -47.43 11.78 -2.63
N SER A 78 -47.64 11.43 -1.36
CA SER A 78 -46.62 10.82 -0.52
C SER A 78 -46.15 9.47 -1.07
N ASN A 79 -47.05 8.63 -1.57
CA ASN A 79 -46.68 7.34 -2.18
C ASN A 79 -45.83 7.52 -3.45
N ASN A 80 -46.16 8.51 -4.28
CA ASN A 80 -45.37 8.82 -5.47
C ASN A 80 -43.97 9.34 -5.11
N GLN A 81 -43.88 10.25 -4.13
CA GLN A 81 -42.60 10.73 -3.61
C GLN A 81 -41.74 9.57 -3.08
N LEU A 82 -42.34 8.66 -2.30
CA LEU A 82 -41.64 7.48 -1.78
C LEU A 82 -41.16 6.55 -2.91
N LYS A 83 -41.93 6.41 -4.00
CA LYS A 83 -41.49 5.64 -5.17
C LYS A 83 -40.29 6.27 -5.87
N GLU A 84 -40.28 7.60 -6.00
CA GLU A 84 -39.15 8.33 -6.56
C GLU A 84 -37.90 8.18 -5.68
N GLU A 85 -38.03 8.34 -4.36
CA GLU A 85 -36.93 8.13 -3.40
C GLU A 85 -36.38 6.70 -3.44
N VAL A 86 -37.25 5.69 -3.53
CA VAL A 86 -36.82 4.29 -3.69
C VAL A 86 -36.05 4.10 -4.99
N GLN A 87 -36.50 4.69 -6.10
CA GLN A 87 -35.82 4.60 -7.39
C GLN A 87 -34.44 5.29 -7.35
N GLU A 88 -34.35 6.46 -6.72
CA GLU A 88 -33.07 7.16 -6.50
C GLU A 88 -32.13 6.32 -5.65
N HIS A 89 -32.60 5.77 -4.52
CA HIS A 89 -31.80 4.89 -3.66
C HIS A 89 -31.34 3.63 -4.39
N MET A 90 -32.18 3.02 -5.22
CA MET A 90 -31.79 1.88 -6.06
C MET A 90 -30.70 2.26 -7.06
N SER A 91 -30.82 3.43 -7.72
CA SER A 91 -29.80 3.92 -8.65
C SER A 91 -28.46 4.20 -7.96
N HIS A 92 -28.51 4.80 -6.76
CA HIS A 92 -27.32 5.05 -5.95
C HIS A 92 -26.67 3.74 -5.48
N ALA A 93 -27.46 2.78 -5.01
CA ALA A 93 -26.96 1.47 -4.60
C ALA A 93 -26.29 0.73 -5.77
N ALA A 94 -26.87 0.77 -6.97
CA ALA A 94 -26.27 0.18 -8.17
C ALA A 94 -24.93 0.84 -8.53
N GLN A 95 -24.83 2.17 -8.47
CA GLN A 95 -23.58 2.90 -8.69
C GLN A 95 -22.51 2.55 -7.65
N GLN A 96 -22.89 2.44 -6.37
CA GLN A 96 -21.94 2.05 -5.31
C GLN A 96 -21.49 0.60 -5.48
N SER A 97 -22.39 -0.32 -5.86
CA SER A 97 -22.04 -1.70 -6.19
C SER A 97 -21.06 -1.76 -7.35
N GLN A 98 -21.27 -0.97 -8.41
CA GLN A 98 -20.33 -0.91 -9.53
C GLN A 98 -18.95 -0.40 -9.10
N ARG A 99 -18.89 0.68 -8.31
CA ARG A 99 -17.61 1.19 -7.78
C ARG A 99 -16.89 0.16 -6.91
N ALA A 100 -17.63 -0.60 -6.09
CA ALA A 100 -17.05 -1.69 -5.30
C ALA A 100 -16.41 -2.75 -6.22
N THR A 101 -17.10 -3.17 -7.28
CA THR A 101 -16.53 -4.13 -8.24
C THR A 101 -15.31 -3.60 -8.98
N GLU A 102 -15.28 -2.30 -9.33
CA GLU A 102 -14.10 -1.67 -9.93
C GLU A 102 -12.91 -1.65 -8.98
N LEU A 103 -13.14 -1.35 -7.70
CA LEU A 103 -12.11 -1.38 -6.65
C LEU A 103 -11.61 -2.80 -6.37
N GLU A 104 -12.49 -3.80 -6.37
CA GLU A 104 -12.11 -5.22 -6.24
C GLU A 104 -11.20 -5.65 -7.40
N ASN A 105 -11.54 -5.28 -8.63
CA ASN A 105 -10.72 -5.58 -9.81
C ASN A 105 -9.33 -4.91 -9.73
N LEU A 106 -9.26 -3.66 -9.26
CA LEU A 106 -7.99 -2.96 -9.03
C LEU A 106 -7.17 -3.63 -7.94
N LEU A 107 -7.82 -4.05 -6.84
CA LEU A 107 -7.17 -4.75 -5.74
C LEU A 107 -6.57 -6.08 -6.22
N ASP A 108 -7.30 -6.85 -7.02
CA ASP A 108 -6.79 -8.10 -7.59
C ASP A 108 -5.65 -7.86 -8.59
N GLY A 109 -5.70 -6.77 -9.35
CA GLY A 109 -4.57 -6.30 -10.16
C GLY A 109 -3.33 -5.92 -9.33
N VAL A 110 -3.51 -5.36 -8.13
CA VAL A 110 -2.39 -5.07 -7.22
C VAL A 110 -1.86 -6.35 -6.58
N LYS A 111 -2.73 -7.26 -6.11
CA LYS A 111 -2.33 -8.55 -5.53
C LYS A 111 -1.47 -9.36 -6.50
N THR A 112 -1.87 -9.47 -7.76
CA THR A 112 -1.10 -10.19 -8.79
C THR A 112 0.27 -9.55 -9.02
N ARG A 113 0.36 -8.21 -9.06
CA ARG A 113 1.65 -7.50 -9.19
C ARG A 113 2.56 -7.68 -7.98
N VAL A 114 1.99 -7.73 -6.77
CA VAL A 114 2.74 -8.00 -5.53
C VAL A 114 3.26 -9.43 -5.55
N GLN A 115 2.41 -10.40 -5.89
CA GLN A 115 2.83 -11.80 -6.04
C GLN A 115 3.97 -11.95 -7.06
N ASP A 116 3.85 -11.33 -8.24
CA ASP A 116 4.92 -11.32 -9.25
C ASP A 116 6.22 -10.67 -8.76
N LEU A 117 6.14 -9.69 -7.86
CA LEU A 117 7.33 -9.09 -7.24
C LEU A 117 7.94 -10.06 -6.23
N GLU A 118 7.14 -10.64 -5.34
CA GLU A 118 7.58 -11.62 -4.35
C GLU A 118 8.24 -12.83 -5.02
N ASP A 119 7.62 -13.39 -6.07
CA ASP A 119 8.15 -14.51 -6.83
C ASP A 119 9.49 -14.16 -7.50
N ARG A 120 9.64 -12.94 -8.02
CA ARG A 120 10.92 -12.46 -8.58
C ARG A 120 11.98 -12.28 -7.51
N TYR A 121 11.63 -11.80 -6.32
CA TYR A 121 12.56 -11.68 -5.19
C TYR A 121 13.00 -13.04 -4.68
N LEU A 122 12.06 -13.98 -4.51
CA LEU A 122 12.33 -15.36 -4.15
C LEU A 122 13.23 -16.03 -5.20
N GLY A 123 12.91 -15.86 -6.49
CA GLY A 123 13.73 -16.38 -7.59
C GLY A 123 15.18 -15.87 -7.55
N LYS A 124 15.37 -14.55 -7.33
CA LYS A 124 16.71 -13.97 -7.16
C LYS A 124 17.42 -14.50 -5.92
N ALA A 125 16.72 -14.62 -4.79
CA ALA A 125 17.29 -15.14 -3.55
C ALA A 125 17.77 -16.59 -3.71
N VAL A 126 16.98 -17.44 -4.36
CA VAL A 126 17.35 -18.83 -4.68
C VAL A 126 18.54 -18.86 -5.63
N GLN A 127 18.56 -18.03 -6.68
CA GLN A 127 19.69 -17.95 -7.60
C GLN A 127 20.98 -17.52 -6.89
N HIS A 128 20.92 -16.47 -6.05
CA HIS A 128 22.08 -16.05 -5.25
C HIS A 128 22.56 -17.15 -4.30
N HIS A 129 21.64 -17.83 -3.61
CA HIS A 129 21.98 -18.93 -2.72
C HIS A 129 22.70 -20.06 -3.46
N SER A 130 22.18 -20.47 -4.63
CA SER A 130 22.80 -21.51 -5.46
C SER A 130 24.20 -21.10 -5.93
N HIS A 131 24.39 -19.84 -6.33
CA HIS A 131 25.70 -19.33 -6.76
C HIS A 131 26.69 -19.27 -5.59
N THR A 132 26.26 -18.81 -4.41
CA THR A 132 27.09 -18.83 -3.20
C THR A 132 27.48 -20.24 -2.80
N GLN A 133 26.57 -21.21 -2.90
CA GLN A 133 26.86 -22.61 -2.62
C GLN A 133 27.90 -23.18 -3.58
N GLN A 134 27.78 -22.88 -4.89
CA GLN A 134 28.77 -23.27 -5.88
C GLN A 134 30.15 -22.67 -5.60
N LEU A 135 30.23 -21.36 -5.33
CA LEU A 135 31.49 -20.69 -4.98
C LEU A 135 32.11 -21.27 -3.71
N GLN A 136 31.29 -21.63 -2.71
CA GLN A 136 31.75 -22.26 -1.48
C GLN A 136 32.38 -23.64 -1.77
N GLN A 137 31.77 -24.42 -2.68
CA GLN A 137 32.31 -25.71 -3.11
C GLN A 137 33.63 -25.54 -3.87
N GLU A 138 33.68 -24.64 -4.85
CA GLU A 138 34.90 -24.33 -5.61
C GLU A 138 36.04 -23.85 -4.69
N LYS A 139 35.72 -23.03 -3.67
CA LYS A 139 36.69 -22.61 -2.64
C LYS A 139 37.22 -23.81 -1.85
N GLN A 140 36.37 -24.74 -1.42
CA GLN A 140 36.81 -25.94 -0.69
C GLN A 140 37.69 -26.84 -1.57
N GLU A 141 37.34 -27.01 -2.83
CA GLU A 141 38.13 -27.80 -3.79
C GLU A 141 39.50 -27.15 -4.04
N ALA A 142 39.54 -25.83 -4.27
CA ALA A 142 40.78 -25.08 -4.42
C ALA A 142 41.66 -25.15 -3.16
N GLN A 143 41.06 -25.08 -1.98
CA GLN A 143 41.79 -25.18 -0.71
C GLN A 143 42.45 -26.56 -0.55
N LYS A 144 41.73 -27.66 -0.85
CA LYS A 144 42.29 -29.01 -0.86
C LYS A 144 43.45 -29.14 -1.85
N LEU A 145 43.33 -28.54 -3.04
CA LEU A 145 44.42 -28.54 -4.04
C LEU A 145 45.65 -27.79 -3.54
N CYS A 146 45.47 -26.64 -2.89
CA CYS A 146 46.58 -25.88 -2.29
C CYS A 146 47.30 -26.71 -1.22
N GLU A 147 46.58 -27.35 -0.30
CA GLU A 147 47.17 -28.20 0.74
C GLU A 147 48.01 -29.35 0.14
N VAL A 148 47.51 -30.00 -0.92
CA VAL A 148 48.24 -31.07 -1.61
C VAL A 148 49.52 -30.53 -2.27
N LEU A 149 49.46 -29.35 -2.91
CA LEU A 149 50.61 -28.72 -3.53
C LEU A 149 51.66 -28.29 -2.50
N GLU A 150 51.24 -27.76 -1.36
CA GLU A 150 52.12 -27.40 -0.25
C GLU A 150 52.84 -28.63 0.30
N GLN A 151 52.12 -29.74 0.53
CA GLN A 151 52.74 -31.01 0.93
C GLN A 151 53.76 -31.51 -0.11
N LYS A 152 53.43 -31.43 -1.40
CA LYS A 152 54.35 -31.82 -2.47
C LYS A 152 55.60 -30.94 -2.49
N LEU A 153 55.44 -29.64 -2.27
CA LEU A 153 56.54 -28.68 -2.23
C LEU A 153 57.44 -28.90 -0.99
N ALA A 154 56.86 -29.21 0.17
CA ALA A 154 57.60 -29.59 1.37
C ALA A 154 58.45 -30.85 1.14
N ARG A 155 57.87 -31.89 0.54
CA ARG A 155 58.61 -33.13 0.17
C ARG A 155 59.75 -32.84 -0.79
N GLN A 156 59.56 -31.96 -1.77
CA GLN A 156 60.63 -31.59 -2.70
C GLN A 156 61.74 -30.79 -2.03
N ARG A 157 61.40 -29.87 -1.12
CA ARG A 157 62.40 -29.13 -0.32
C ARG A 157 63.24 -30.07 0.54
N GLU A 158 62.61 -31.06 1.17
CA GLU A 158 63.32 -32.05 1.98
C GLU A 158 64.29 -32.88 1.13
N ARG A 159 63.85 -33.35 -0.05
CA ARG A 159 64.72 -34.05 -1.01
C ARG A 159 65.89 -33.18 -1.47
N ALA A 160 65.64 -31.93 -1.79
CA ALA A 160 66.68 -30.98 -2.18
C ALA A 160 67.71 -30.77 -1.05
N ALA A 161 67.25 -30.62 0.19
CA ALA A 161 68.12 -30.49 1.36
C ALA A 161 68.95 -31.77 1.61
N GLN A 162 68.36 -32.95 1.44
CA GLN A 162 69.09 -34.23 1.53
C GLN A 162 70.17 -34.33 0.44
N LEU A 163 69.85 -33.96 -0.80
CA LEU A 163 70.82 -33.97 -1.90
C LEU A 163 71.95 -32.96 -1.66
N GLN A 164 71.65 -31.75 -1.19
CA GLN A 164 72.66 -30.75 -0.82
C GLN A 164 73.59 -31.26 0.28
N ARG A 165 73.07 -31.95 1.31
CA ARG A 165 73.90 -32.57 2.34
C ARG A 165 74.83 -33.63 1.75
N LYS A 166 74.31 -34.52 0.90
CA LYS A 166 75.14 -35.54 0.23
C LYS A 166 76.26 -34.89 -0.59
N LEU A 167 75.92 -33.90 -1.42
CA LEU A 167 76.88 -33.15 -2.22
C LEU A 167 77.98 -32.51 -1.35
N TYR A 168 77.60 -31.88 -0.23
CA TYR A 168 78.56 -31.31 0.71
C TYR A 168 79.54 -32.36 1.27
N PHE A 169 79.03 -33.53 1.69
CA PHE A 169 79.90 -34.61 2.18
C PHE A 169 80.83 -35.14 1.09
N THR A 170 80.32 -35.38 -0.11
CA THR A 170 81.13 -35.85 -1.25
C THR A 170 82.20 -34.83 -1.63
N ILE A 171 81.87 -33.53 -1.70
CA ILE A 171 82.84 -32.47 -1.96
C ILE A 171 83.92 -32.44 -0.89
N LYS A 172 83.54 -32.50 0.39
CA LYS A 172 84.51 -32.49 1.50
C LYS A 172 85.42 -33.71 1.51
N GLU A 173 84.92 -34.85 1.07
CA GLU A 173 85.69 -36.09 0.92
C GLU A 173 86.66 -36.00 -0.25
N GLU A 174 86.22 -35.48 -1.40
CA GLU A 174 87.09 -35.15 -2.54
C GLU A 174 88.16 -34.12 -2.20
N GLU A 175 87.82 -33.03 -1.49
CA GLU A 175 88.79 -32.03 -1.03
C GLU A 175 89.87 -32.65 -0.13
N ARG A 176 89.50 -33.60 0.74
CA ARG A 176 90.46 -34.36 1.55
C ARG A 176 91.33 -35.27 0.70
N HIS A 177 90.73 -35.97 -0.27
CA HIS A 177 91.46 -36.84 -1.18
C HIS A 177 92.47 -36.04 -2.03
N LEU A 178 92.04 -34.93 -2.62
CA LEU A 178 92.90 -33.99 -3.34
C LEU A 178 94.00 -33.41 -2.46
N SER A 179 93.70 -33.07 -1.20
CA SER A 179 94.71 -32.59 -0.25
C SER A 179 95.76 -33.65 0.05
N GLN A 180 95.36 -34.92 0.25
CA GLN A 180 96.28 -36.04 0.45
C GLN A 180 97.11 -36.33 -0.81
N GLN A 181 96.48 -36.31 -1.99
CA GLN A 181 97.16 -36.48 -3.27
C GLN A 181 98.16 -35.36 -3.52
N SER A 182 97.80 -34.10 -3.24
CA SER A 182 98.67 -32.93 -3.36
C SER A 182 99.85 -32.99 -2.38
N GLN A 183 99.63 -33.42 -1.13
CA GLN A 183 100.73 -33.69 -0.18
C GLN A 183 101.65 -34.80 -0.69
N THR A 184 101.09 -35.88 -1.23
CA THR A 184 101.87 -36.99 -1.82
C THR A 184 102.68 -36.51 -3.03
N PHE A 185 102.08 -35.71 -3.91
CA PHE A 185 102.76 -35.07 -5.04
C PHE A 185 103.88 -34.13 -4.56
N GLN A 186 103.64 -33.28 -3.56
CA GLN A 186 104.70 -32.45 -2.98
C GLN A 186 105.84 -33.28 -2.38
N HIS A 187 105.54 -34.42 -1.76
CA HIS A 187 106.59 -35.33 -1.27
C HIS A 187 107.39 -35.97 -2.40
N ILE A 188 106.77 -36.27 -3.54
CA ILE A 188 107.44 -36.77 -4.76
C ILE A 188 108.28 -35.67 -5.40
N CYS A 189 107.73 -34.47 -5.62
CA CYS A 189 108.46 -33.32 -6.17
C CYS A 189 109.63 -32.87 -5.27
N LYS A 190 109.51 -33.02 -3.94
CA LYS A 190 110.62 -32.77 -3.00
C LYS A 190 111.71 -33.85 -3.05
N ARG A 191 111.40 -35.07 -3.51
CA ARG A 191 112.40 -36.12 -3.80
C ARG A 191 113.07 -35.92 -5.16
N GLU A 192 112.38 -35.32 -6.11
CA GLU A 192 112.86 -35.03 -7.46
C GLU A 192 113.28 -33.56 -7.60
N GLN A 193 114.19 -33.09 -6.76
CA GLN A 193 114.81 -31.77 -6.92
C GLN A 193 115.91 -31.74 -7.98
N HIS A 194 115.84 -32.52 -9.07
CA HIS A 194 116.76 -32.40 -10.22
C HIS A 194 116.10 -32.84 -11.54
N SER A 195 115.37 -31.94 -12.21
CA SER A 195 115.39 -31.77 -13.68
C SER A 195 114.41 -30.67 -14.12
N TYR A 196 114.81 -29.40 -14.00
CA TYR A 196 114.03 -28.25 -14.51
C TYR A 196 114.10 -28.09 -16.04
N ALA A 197 114.58 -29.09 -16.79
CA ALA A 197 114.76 -29.00 -18.25
C ALA A 197 113.79 -29.88 -19.05
N ALA A 198 113.04 -30.77 -18.40
CA ALA A 198 112.10 -31.69 -19.07
C ALA A 198 110.61 -31.28 -18.93
N ASP A 199 110.28 -30.33 -18.03
CA ASP A 199 108.91 -29.92 -17.73
C ASP A 199 108.36 -28.86 -18.69
N GLN A 200 109.23 -28.11 -19.39
CA GLN A 200 108.81 -27.09 -20.36
C GLN A 200 107.96 -27.66 -21.51
N PRO A 201 108.33 -28.76 -22.19
CA PRO A 201 107.49 -29.35 -23.23
C PRO A 201 106.18 -29.94 -22.70
N VAL A 202 106.09 -30.30 -21.41
CA VAL A 202 104.86 -30.80 -20.79
C VAL A 202 103.92 -29.65 -20.46
N LEU A 203 104.45 -28.53 -19.94
CA LEU A 203 103.68 -27.30 -19.71
C LEU A 203 103.18 -26.71 -21.04
N ASP A 204 103.99 -26.72 -22.10
CA ASP A 204 103.56 -26.26 -23.42
C ASP A 204 102.42 -27.14 -24.01
N VAL A 205 102.44 -28.46 -23.71
CA VAL A 205 101.36 -29.38 -24.07
C VAL A 205 100.10 -29.15 -23.23
N ILE A 206 100.26 -28.84 -21.94
CA ILE A 206 99.14 -28.46 -21.06
C ILE A 206 98.52 -27.16 -21.54
N ASP A 207 99.32 -26.13 -21.84
CA ASP A 207 98.85 -24.85 -22.38
C ASP A 207 98.13 -25.05 -23.72
N PHE A 208 98.62 -25.96 -24.58
CA PHE A 208 97.96 -26.33 -25.84
C PHE A 208 96.60 -27.01 -25.60
N TYR A 209 96.53 -27.98 -24.69
CA TYR A 209 95.26 -28.64 -24.37
C TYR A 209 94.30 -27.74 -23.61
N GLU A 210 94.78 -26.80 -22.79
CA GLU A 210 93.95 -25.79 -22.14
C GLU A 210 93.39 -24.77 -23.15
N THR A 211 94.19 -24.37 -24.14
CA THR A 211 93.69 -23.53 -25.26
C THR A 211 92.71 -24.29 -26.16
N GLU A 212 92.92 -25.57 -26.42
CA GLU A 212 91.91 -26.39 -27.14
C GLU A 212 90.65 -26.66 -26.32
N MET A 213 90.77 -26.88 -25.02
CA MET A 213 89.63 -27.04 -24.13
C MET A 213 88.80 -25.76 -24.04
N THR A 214 89.45 -24.58 -23.99
CA THR A 214 88.75 -23.29 -24.00
C THR A 214 88.10 -23.01 -25.35
N LYS A 215 88.73 -23.36 -26.48
CA LYS A 215 88.08 -23.30 -27.80
C LYS A 215 86.90 -24.25 -27.92
N LEU A 216 87.00 -25.50 -27.46
CA LEU A 216 85.89 -26.45 -27.44
C LEU A 216 84.76 -26.02 -26.49
N LEU A 217 85.09 -25.37 -25.37
CA LEU A 217 84.11 -24.78 -24.46
C LEU A 217 83.43 -23.55 -25.06
N ASP A 218 84.14 -22.73 -25.83
CA ASP A 218 83.56 -21.61 -26.57
C ASP A 218 82.76 -22.06 -27.79
N GLU A 219 83.16 -23.14 -28.47
CA GLU A 219 82.35 -23.83 -29.48
C GLU A 219 81.09 -24.43 -28.85
N LEU A 220 81.17 -25.08 -27.68
CA LEU A 220 80.00 -25.56 -26.95
C LEU A 220 79.11 -24.42 -26.47
N ARG A 221 79.68 -23.27 -26.09
CA ARG A 221 78.93 -22.07 -25.69
C ARG A 221 78.26 -21.40 -26.90
N SER A 222 78.89 -21.45 -28.07
CA SER A 222 78.38 -20.98 -29.35
C SER A 222 77.27 -21.91 -29.89
N VAL A 223 77.46 -23.23 -29.84
CA VAL A 223 76.47 -24.26 -30.21
C VAL A 223 75.28 -24.29 -29.23
N LYS A 224 75.49 -23.95 -27.95
CA LYS A 224 74.41 -23.73 -26.97
C LYS A 224 73.59 -22.47 -27.25
N GLY A 225 74.07 -21.57 -28.12
CA GLY A 225 73.28 -20.47 -28.69
C GLY A 225 72.22 -20.94 -29.70
N GLU A 226 72.40 -22.12 -30.33
CA GLU A 226 71.50 -22.62 -31.38
C GLU A 226 70.79 -23.94 -31.00
N SER A 227 71.24 -24.66 -29.97
CA SER A 227 70.60 -25.89 -29.46
C SER A 227 69.67 -25.64 -28.25
N GLY A 228 68.90 -24.55 -28.29
CA GLY A 228 67.90 -24.19 -27.27
C GLY A 228 66.51 -24.76 -27.50
N VAL A 229 66.35 -25.87 -28.24
CA VAL A 229 65.03 -26.44 -28.60
C VAL A 229 64.81 -27.77 -27.89
N SER A 230 64.67 -27.76 -26.56
CA SER A 230 63.90 -28.82 -25.88
C SER A 230 63.40 -28.49 -24.47
N TYR A 231 63.98 -27.52 -23.77
CA TYR A 231 63.59 -27.21 -22.38
C TYR A 231 62.92 -25.84 -22.16
N GLN A 232 62.61 -25.09 -23.23
CA GLN A 232 61.88 -23.80 -23.13
C GLN A 232 60.35 -23.91 -23.35
N LYS A 233 59.80 -25.09 -23.68
CA LYS A 233 58.39 -25.22 -24.06
C LYS A 233 57.41 -25.15 -22.87
N GLU A 234 57.89 -25.40 -21.65
CA GLU A 234 57.05 -25.35 -20.43
C GLU A 234 57.15 -24.00 -19.68
N MET A 235 58.31 -23.34 -19.67
CA MET A 235 58.48 -22.04 -18.99
C MET A 235 57.85 -20.86 -19.77
N LYS A 236 57.79 -20.91 -21.11
CA LYS A 236 57.12 -19.86 -21.92
C LYS A 236 55.59 -19.92 -21.85
N LYS A 237 54.98 -21.07 -21.60
CA LYS A 237 53.50 -21.23 -21.48
C LYS A 237 52.96 -20.67 -20.15
N ALA A 238 53.71 -20.81 -19.06
CA ALA A 238 53.35 -20.21 -17.78
C ALA A 238 53.53 -18.68 -17.80
N SER A 239 54.61 -18.19 -18.41
CA SER A 239 54.85 -16.75 -18.57
C SER A 239 53.83 -16.07 -19.50
N SER A 240 53.39 -16.72 -20.59
CA SER A 240 52.34 -16.17 -21.47
C SER A 240 50.97 -16.14 -20.81
N ASN A 241 50.63 -17.13 -19.98
CA ASN A 241 49.33 -17.18 -19.29
C ASN A 241 49.24 -16.19 -18.13
N VAL A 242 50.33 -15.99 -17.38
CA VAL A 242 50.38 -14.96 -16.32
C VAL A 242 50.35 -13.55 -16.92
N THR A 243 51.05 -13.33 -18.03
CA THR A 243 51.03 -12.04 -18.76
C THR A 243 49.65 -11.78 -19.40
N SER A 244 48.99 -12.83 -19.92
CA SER A 244 47.62 -12.74 -20.44
C SER A 244 46.60 -12.43 -19.35
N SER A 245 46.72 -13.05 -18.18
CA SER A 245 45.84 -12.80 -17.02
C SER A 245 45.96 -11.36 -16.50
N PHE A 246 47.20 -10.87 -16.32
CA PHE A 246 47.44 -9.49 -15.90
C PHE A 246 46.93 -8.47 -16.93
N LYS A 247 47.06 -8.78 -18.24
CA LYS A 247 46.53 -7.96 -19.33
C LYS A 247 44.99 -7.91 -19.31
N THR A 248 44.31 -9.01 -19.00
CA THR A 248 42.85 -9.05 -18.88
C THR A 248 42.37 -8.24 -17.68
N ILE A 249 43.03 -8.36 -16.52
CA ILE A 249 42.69 -7.60 -15.30
C ILE A 249 42.90 -6.09 -15.52
N LEU A 250 44.03 -5.70 -16.14
CA LEU A 250 44.29 -4.31 -16.49
C LEU A 250 43.24 -3.75 -17.45
N LYS A 251 42.80 -4.54 -18.44
CA LYS A 251 41.76 -4.12 -19.38
C LYS A 251 40.41 -3.95 -18.70
N ALA A 252 40.04 -4.84 -17.78
CA ALA A 252 38.81 -4.74 -16.98
C ALA A 252 38.84 -3.50 -16.07
N HIS A 253 39.95 -3.22 -15.38
CA HIS A 253 40.10 -1.99 -14.59
C HIS A 253 40.05 -0.73 -15.46
N GLN A 254 40.61 -0.77 -16.67
CA GLN A 254 40.55 0.34 -17.62
C GLN A 254 39.12 0.58 -18.14
N GLU A 255 38.35 -0.49 -18.41
CA GLU A 255 36.93 -0.40 -18.77
C GLU A 255 36.07 0.10 -17.60
N GLN A 256 36.33 -0.36 -16.39
CA GLN A 256 35.64 0.13 -15.18
C GLN A 256 35.93 1.63 -14.94
N GLN A 257 37.16 2.09 -15.16
CA GLN A 257 37.48 3.53 -15.09
C GLN A 257 36.78 4.34 -16.17
N LYS A 258 36.64 3.81 -17.39
CA LYS A 258 35.88 4.47 -18.47
C LYS A 258 34.39 4.55 -18.14
N ALA A 259 33.80 3.47 -17.64
CA ALA A 259 32.40 3.43 -17.22
C ALA A 259 32.12 4.41 -16.06
N SER A 260 32.98 4.43 -15.04
CA SER A 260 32.89 5.38 -13.93
C SER A 260 33.02 6.83 -14.39
N LYS A 261 33.95 7.13 -15.31
CA LYS A 261 34.06 8.47 -15.91
C LYS A 261 32.80 8.86 -16.69
N ALA A 262 32.21 7.95 -17.46
CA ALA A 262 30.97 8.22 -18.19
C ALA A 262 29.81 8.54 -17.23
N GLN A 263 29.67 7.77 -16.15
CA GLN A 263 28.65 8.00 -15.13
C GLN A 263 28.82 9.36 -14.41
N ILE A 264 30.07 9.75 -14.11
CA ILE A 264 30.38 11.06 -13.52
C ILE A 264 29.99 12.19 -14.50
N GLU A 265 30.28 12.05 -15.79
CA GLU A 265 29.89 13.06 -16.79
C GLU A 265 28.37 13.13 -16.98
N GLU A 266 27.65 12.02 -16.88
CA GLU A 266 26.19 12.00 -16.91
C GLU A 266 25.58 12.69 -15.68
N LEU A 267 26.09 12.38 -14.48
CA LEU A 267 25.69 13.07 -13.25
C LEU A 267 26.00 14.57 -13.28
N LYS A 268 27.11 15.00 -13.90
CA LYS A 268 27.40 16.43 -14.09
C LYS A 268 26.39 17.11 -15.01
N LYS A 269 26.00 16.46 -16.11
CA LYS A 269 24.96 16.98 -17.02
C LYS A 269 23.60 17.09 -16.31
N GLU A 270 23.27 16.11 -15.48
CA GLU A 270 22.08 16.12 -14.64
C GLU A 270 22.07 17.31 -13.68
N VAL A 271 23.18 17.53 -12.96
CA VAL A 271 23.33 18.67 -12.05
C VAL A 271 23.20 20.01 -12.78
N GLU A 272 23.81 20.16 -13.95
CA GLU A 272 23.65 21.41 -14.72
C GLU A 272 22.23 21.60 -15.26
N ARG A 273 21.52 20.53 -15.63
CA ARG A 273 20.11 20.63 -15.99
C ARG A 273 19.25 21.08 -14.81
N LEU A 274 19.44 20.46 -13.64
CA LEU A 274 18.72 20.83 -12.41
C LEU A 274 19.02 22.28 -11.99
N LYS A 275 20.26 22.74 -12.20
CA LYS A 275 20.64 24.13 -11.96
C LYS A 275 19.95 25.09 -12.92
N GLN A 276 19.90 24.77 -14.21
CA GLN A 276 19.15 25.57 -15.20
C GLN A 276 17.65 25.62 -14.86
N GLU A 277 17.07 24.49 -14.44
CA GLU A 277 15.67 24.43 -14.00
C GLU A 277 15.43 25.33 -12.77
N LEU A 278 16.36 25.34 -11.81
CA LEU A 278 16.31 26.21 -10.64
C LEU A 278 16.39 27.71 -11.00
N GLU A 279 17.25 28.07 -11.96
CA GLU A 279 17.42 29.45 -12.45
C GLU A 279 16.24 29.93 -13.31
N THR A 280 15.56 29.02 -14.01
CA THR A 280 14.34 29.35 -14.79
C THR A 280 13.08 29.47 -13.94
N ARG A 281 13.17 29.16 -12.64
CA ARG A 281 12.02 29.21 -11.74
C ARG A 281 11.64 30.67 -11.45
N PRO A 282 10.38 31.09 -11.64
CA PRO A 282 9.97 32.46 -11.40
C PRO A 282 10.26 32.87 -9.96
N THR A 283 10.97 33.99 -9.78
CA THR A 283 11.29 34.47 -8.44
C THR A 283 10.03 34.98 -7.73
N LEU A 284 10.00 34.88 -6.40
CA LEU A 284 8.86 35.33 -5.59
C LEU A 284 8.48 36.81 -5.87
N LYS A 285 9.44 37.63 -6.32
CA LYS A 285 9.23 39.02 -6.71
C LYS A 285 8.47 39.13 -8.03
N GLU A 286 8.79 38.31 -9.02
CA GLU A 286 8.09 38.27 -10.31
C GLU A 286 6.67 37.75 -10.14
N VAL A 287 6.48 36.71 -9.33
CA VAL A 287 5.15 36.18 -9.01
C VAL A 287 4.27 37.24 -8.32
N LYS A 288 4.84 38.02 -7.38
CA LYS A 288 4.14 39.15 -6.75
C LYS A 288 3.83 40.27 -7.75
N PHE A 289 4.77 40.59 -8.65
CA PHE A 289 4.56 41.59 -9.68
C PHE A 289 3.43 41.21 -10.65
N TYR A 290 3.39 39.95 -11.11
CA TYR A 290 2.31 39.47 -11.97
C TYR A 290 0.97 39.39 -11.24
N LYS A 291 0.97 39.05 -9.94
CA LYS A 291 -0.22 39.11 -9.08
C LYS A 291 -0.78 40.53 -8.95
N ASP A 292 0.06 41.52 -8.70
CA ASP A 292 -0.35 42.93 -8.61
C ASP A 292 -0.84 43.47 -9.96
N LYS A 293 -0.20 43.06 -11.07
CA LYS A 293 -0.62 43.45 -12.41
C LYS A 293 -1.99 42.85 -12.77
N LEU A 294 -2.26 41.60 -12.36
CA LEU A 294 -3.57 40.95 -12.50
C LEU A 294 -4.66 41.68 -11.69
N LEU A 295 -4.37 42.03 -10.43
CA LEU A 295 -5.29 42.78 -9.59
C LEU A 295 -5.66 44.16 -10.18
N ARG A 296 -4.70 44.84 -10.80
CA ARG A 296 -4.96 46.13 -11.49
C ARG A 296 -5.82 45.98 -12.74
N LEU A 297 -5.61 44.93 -13.53
CA LEU A 297 -6.43 44.64 -14.71
C LEU A 297 -7.86 44.22 -14.33
N GLU A 298 -8.01 43.49 -13.23
CA GLU A 298 -9.31 43.10 -12.69
C GLU A 298 -10.11 44.31 -12.16
N GLY A 299 -9.43 45.28 -11.54
CA GLY A 299 -10.02 46.57 -11.14
C GLY A 299 -10.55 47.39 -12.33
N LEU A 300 -9.82 47.41 -13.44
CA LEU A 300 -10.26 48.09 -14.68
C LEU A 300 -11.47 47.41 -15.33
N LYS A 301 -11.53 46.07 -15.29
CA LYS A 301 -12.66 45.30 -15.82
C LYS A 301 -13.97 45.55 -15.04
N LYS A 302 -13.87 45.78 -13.72
CA LYS A 302 -15.02 46.15 -12.87
C LYS A 302 -15.58 47.55 -13.15
N LEU A 303 -14.75 48.49 -13.64
CA LEU A 303 -15.19 49.85 -13.97
C LEU A 303 -15.90 49.94 -15.32
N ASN A 304 -15.46 49.18 -16.32
CA ASN A 304 -16.10 49.16 -17.64
C ASN A 304 -17.49 48.51 -17.66
N ASN A 305 -17.78 47.58 -16.73
CA ASN A 305 -19.10 46.93 -16.66
C ASN A 305 -20.21 47.79 -16.02
N LYS A 306 -19.91 49.01 -15.52
CA LYS A 306 -20.91 49.87 -14.85
C LYS A 306 -21.41 51.05 -15.68
N ARG A 307 -20.98 51.23 -16.93
CA ARG A 307 -21.38 52.39 -17.73
C ARG A 307 -21.72 52.01 -19.18
N LEU A 308 -22.96 51.60 -19.42
CA LEU A 308 -23.64 51.83 -20.70
C LEU A 308 -25.16 51.84 -20.49
N PRO A 309 -25.87 52.97 -20.69
CA PRO A 309 -27.33 53.04 -20.67
C PRO A 309 -27.94 52.59 -22.01
N LYS A 310 -29.18 52.14 -21.94
CA LYS A 310 -30.06 51.76 -23.06
C LYS A 310 -30.31 52.95 -23.99
N GLU A 311 -30.35 52.71 -25.29
CA GLU A 311 -31.06 53.59 -26.22
C GLU A 311 -31.73 52.80 -27.35
N ASP A 312 -32.91 53.31 -27.70
CA ASP A 312 -33.91 52.82 -28.64
C ASP A 312 -33.50 52.95 -30.11
N ASN A 313 -34.27 52.25 -30.94
CA ASN A 313 -34.19 52.13 -32.39
C ASN A 313 -34.24 53.49 -33.13
N THR A 314 -33.40 53.68 -34.15
CA THR A 314 -33.78 54.16 -35.50
C THR A 314 -32.57 54.21 -36.45
N THR A 315 -32.87 54.15 -37.75
CA THR A 315 -32.01 54.40 -38.93
C THR A 315 -31.11 53.27 -39.44
N GLU A 316 -31.76 52.35 -40.17
CA GLU A 316 -31.26 51.77 -41.42
C GLU A 316 -30.63 52.87 -42.31
N ILE A 317 -29.56 52.53 -43.03
CA ILE A 317 -28.69 53.36 -43.92
C ILE A 317 -27.25 53.59 -43.38
N SER A 318 -26.92 53.22 -42.14
CA SER A 318 -25.53 53.22 -41.62
C SER A 318 -24.85 51.84 -41.57
N GLU A 319 -25.46 50.80 -42.14
CA GLU A 319 -25.06 49.40 -41.86
C GLU A 319 -23.77 48.97 -42.55
N ARG A 320 -23.48 49.37 -43.79
CA ARG A 320 -22.37 48.74 -44.55
C ARG A 320 -20.95 49.16 -44.16
N VAL A 321 -20.76 50.30 -43.49
CA VAL A 321 -19.44 50.74 -42.99
C VAL A 321 -19.25 50.31 -41.52
N SER A 322 -20.34 50.22 -40.77
CA SER A 322 -20.36 49.70 -39.40
C SER A 322 -20.08 48.19 -39.37
N ASP A 323 -20.62 47.42 -40.33
CA ASP A 323 -20.51 45.96 -40.34
C ASP A 323 -19.06 45.46 -40.50
N LYS A 324 -18.23 46.11 -41.33
CA LYS A 324 -16.79 45.75 -41.43
C LYS A 324 -16.00 46.08 -40.17
N ALA A 325 -16.32 47.19 -39.50
CA ALA A 325 -15.67 47.56 -38.25
C ALA A 325 -16.11 46.63 -37.10
N ARG A 326 -17.39 46.23 -37.09
CA ARG A 326 -17.95 45.25 -36.17
C ARG A 326 -17.38 43.87 -36.41
N GLU A 327 -17.27 43.43 -37.66
CA GLU A 327 -16.68 42.15 -38.05
C GLU A 327 -15.19 42.09 -37.67
N ALA A 328 -14.43 43.16 -37.89
CA ALA A 328 -13.05 43.27 -37.41
C ALA A 328 -12.96 43.25 -35.87
N HIS A 329 -13.92 43.87 -35.17
CA HIS A 329 -13.98 43.86 -33.70
C HIS A 329 -14.31 42.47 -33.14
N TYR A 330 -15.29 41.77 -33.73
CA TYR A 330 -15.62 40.39 -33.37
C TYR A 330 -14.48 39.44 -33.68
N HIS A 331 -13.81 39.61 -34.82
CA HIS A 331 -12.65 38.81 -35.17
C HIS A 331 -11.48 39.06 -34.21
N HIS A 332 -11.25 40.30 -33.76
CA HIS A 332 -10.25 40.62 -32.75
C HIS A 332 -10.57 39.97 -31.40
N LEU A 333 -11.82 40.08 -30.95
CA LEU A 333 -12.31 39.42 -29.73
C LEU A 333 -12.16 37.89 -29.80
N LEU A 334 -12.48 37.27 -30.94
CA LEU A 334 -12.30 35.84 -31.15
C LEU A 334 -10.83 35.44 -31.11
N THR A 335 -9.94 36.25 -31.68
CA THR A 335 -8.48 36.04 -31.60
C THR A 335 -7.96 36.17 -30.17
N GLU A 336 -8.45 37.14 -29.38
CA GLU A 336 -8.08 37.28 -27.96
C GLU A 336 -8.56 36.07 -27.13
N ILE A 337 -9.80 35.63 -27.33
CA ILE A 337 -10.35 34.44 -26.67
C ILE A 337 -9.56 33.19 -27.08
N HIS A 338 -9.23 33.05 -28.36
CA HIS A 338 -8.38 31.97 -28.86
C HIS A 338 -6.98 31.99 -28.24
N ALA A 339 -6.37 33.16 -28.04
CA ALA A 339 -5.08 33.27 -27.36
C ALA A 339 -5.16 32.81 -25.89
N VAL A 340 -6.26 33.10 -25.19
CA VAL A 340 -6.47 32.63 -23.81
C VAL A 340 -6.68 31.11 -23.76
N VAL A 341 -7.47 30.55 -24.68
CA VAL A 341 -7.75 29.10 -24.76
C VAL A 341 -6.51 28.30 -25.17
N THR A 342 -5.69 28.84 -26.08
CA THR A 342 -4.49 28.17 -26.58
C THR A 342 -3.24 28.40 -25.72
N SER A 343 -3.29 29.32 -24.75
CA SER A 343 -2.19 29.61 -23.83
C SER A 343 -1.68 28.33 -23.15
N PRO A 344 -0.35 28.12 -23.05
CA PRO A 344 0.23 26.95 -22.39
C PRO A 344 -0.06 26.87 -20.89
N SER A 345 -0.60 27.94 -20.29
CA SER A 345 -1.06 27.99 -18.90
C SER A 345 -2.55 27.66 -18.70
N ALA A 346 -3.29 27.35 -19.76
CA ALA A 346 -4.71 26.98 -19.67
C ALA A 346 -4.88 25.55 -19.10
N PRO A 347 -5.83 25.33 -18.17
CA PRO A 347 -6.01 24.03 -17.51
C PRO A 347 -6.53 22.98 -18.50
N LEU A 348 -5.80 21.86 -18.55
CA LEU A 348 -6.15 20.58 -19.19
C LEU A 348 -6.61 20.66 -20.68
N ARG A 349 -5.66 20.41 -21.59
CA ARG A 349 -5.88 20.20 -23.03
C ARG A 349 -6.59 18.87 -23.35
N LEU A 350 -7.82 18.68 -22.87
CA LEU A 350 -8.56 17.41 -23.00
C LEU A 350 -9.26 17.21 -24.36
N HIS A 351 -9.33 18.20 -25.23
CA HIS A 351 -9.97 18.04 -26.54
C HIS A 351 -9.15 18.63 -27.69
N ARG A 352 -7.99 18.02 -27.99
CA ARG A 352 -7.31 18.27 -29.26
C ARG A 352 -7.90 17.34 -30.33
N GLN A 353 -9.00 17.74 -30.96
CA GLN A 353 -9.27 17.23 -32.30
C GLN A 353 -8.18 17.77 -33.24
N ARG A 354 -7.56 16.85 -33.98
CA ARG A 354 -6.53 17.16 -34.98
C ARG A 354 -7.21 17.95 -36.12
N PRO A 355 -6.74 19.17 -36.48
CA PRO A 355 -7.36 19.90 -37.58
C PRO A 355 -7.11 19.13 -38.89
N SER A 356 -8.18 18.78 -39.60
CA SER A 356 -8.10 18.41 -41.01
C SER A 356 -7.72 19.66 -41.79
N PHE A 357 -6.68 19.57 -42.61
CA PHE A 357 -6.13 20.66 -43.41
C PHE A 357 -7.06 21.01 -44.58
N VAL A 358 -8.20 21.66 -44.33
CA VAL A 358 -8.98 22.34 -45.37
C VAL A 358 -9.73 23.55 -44.78
N GLY A 359 -9.31 24.77 -45.17
CA GLY A 359 -10.02 26.04 -44.91
C GLY A 359 -9.44 26.88 -43.76
N LEU A 360 -8.53 27.82 -44.07
CA LEU A 360 -7.63 28.45 -43.09
C LEU A 360 -8.21 29.55 -42.17
N GLU A 361 -9.43 30.06 -42.37
CA GLU A 361 -9.91 31.20 -41.55
C GLU A 361 -11.10 30.87 -40.63
N LEU A 362 -12.00 29.97 -41.02
CA LEU A 362 -13.12 29.55 -40.15
C LEU A 362 -12.75 28.38 -39.23
N ALA A 363 -11.72 27.59 -39.57
CA ALA A 363 -11.35 26.39 -38.83
C ALA A 363 -10.61 26.67 -37.51
N GLU A 364 -9.96 27.82 -37.36
CA GLU A 364 -9.22 28.19 -36.14
C GLU A 364 -10.15 28.36 -34.94
N PHE A 365 -11.36 28.89 -35.15
CA PHE A 365 -12.31 29.18 -34.07
C PHE A 365 -13.33 28.06 -33.80
N ASN A 366 -13.38 27.02 -34.63
CA ASN A 366 -14.33 25.91 -34.46
C ASN A 366 -14.14 25.15 -33.13
N SER A 367 -12.92 25.19 -32.56
CA SER A 367 -12.64 24.57 -31.26
C SER A 367 -12.99 25.46 -30.06
N LEU A 368 -13.28 26.76 -30.29
CA LEU A 368 -13.55 27.71 -29.20
C LEU A 368 -14.88 27.44 -28.52
N LEU A 369 -15.97 27.38 -29.29
CA LEU A 369 -17.32 27.24 -28.73
C LEU A 369 -17.47 25.97 -27.88
N PRO A 370 -17.05 24.77 -28.36
CA PRO A 370 -17.09 23.57 -27.54
C PRO A 370 -16.22 23.68 -26.28
N THR A 371 -15.05 24.32 -26.37
CA THR A 371 -14.15 24.48 -25.21
C THR A 371 -14.74 25.43 -24.17
N LEU A 372 -15.36 26.53 -24.60
CA LEU A 372 -16.03 27.48 -23.72
C LEU A 372 -17.28 26.88 -23.08
N GLU A 373 -18.04 26.05 -23.81
CA GLU A 373 -19.15 25.28 -23.26
C GLU A 373 -18.65 24.33 -22.16
N VAL A 374 -17.56 23.59 -22.40
CA VAL A 374 -16.95 22.72 -21.39
C VAL A 374 -16.47 23.52 -20.17
N TRP A 375 -15.80 24.65 -20.37
CA TRP A 375 -15.36 25.51 -19.26
C TRP A 375 -16.54 26.07 -18.47
N SER A 376 -17.64 26.44 -19.14
CA SER A 376 -18.86 26.89 -18.47
C SER A 376 -19.51 25.78 -17.64
N GLN A 377 -19.55 24.55 -18.17
CA GLN A 377 -20.05 23.37 -17.46
C GLN A 377 -19.15 23.05 -16.26
N GLN A 378 -17.82 23.09 -16.42
CA GLN A 378 -16.87 22.90 -15.34
C GLN A 378 -17.04 23.95 -14.24
N LEU A 379 -17.27 25.21 -14.61
CA LEU A 379 -17.49 26.29 -13.66
C LEU A 379 -18.82 26.14 -12.90
N GLN A 380 -19.83 25.55 -13.54
CA GLN A 380 -21.09 25.18 -12.89
C GLN A 380 -20.90 23.99 -11.93
N LEU A 381 -20.21 22.93 -12.37
CA LEU A 381 -19.86 21.77 -11.55
C LEU A 381 -19.01 22.14 -10.33
N LEU A 382 -18.15 23.16 -10.43
CA LEU A 382 -17.40 23.69 -9.29
C LEU A 382 -18.31 24.32 -8.24
N LYS A 383 -19.39 25.01 -8.64
CA LYS A 383 -20.39 25.53 -7.69
C LYS A 383 -21.13 24.40 -6.98
N GLU A 384 -21.51 23.37 -7.72
CA GLU A 384 -22.17 22.18 -7.19
C GLU A 384 -21.24 21.40 -6.24
N LEU A 385 -19.96 21.28 -6.59
CA LEU A 385 -18.94 20.69 -5.72
C LEU A 385 -18.77 21.48 -4.43
N LYS A 386 -18.72 22.81 -4.48
CA LYS A 386 -18.68 23.68 -3.29
C LYS A 386 -19.88 23.41 -2.38
N GLN A 387 -21.09 23.35 -2.95
CA GLN A 387 -22.31 23.06 -2.19
C GLN A 387 -22.32 21.64 -1.60
N GLY A 388 -21.79 20.66 -2.34
CA GLY A 388 -21.62 19.29 -1.86
C GLY A 388 -20.64 19.23 -0.69
N LEU A 389 -19.51 19.93 -0.81
CA LEU A 389 -18.50 20.01 0.24
C LEU A 389 -19.04 20.68 1.51
N THR A 390 -19.75 21.82 1.41
CA THR A 390 -20.33 22.47 2.58
C THR A 390 -21.40 21.61 3.26
N LYS A 391 -22.24 20.89 2.49
CA LYS A 391 -23.17 19.89 3.03
C LYS A 391 -22.44 18.72 3.72
N LEU A 392 -21.30 18.31 3.20
CA LEU A 392 -20.49 17.25 3.80
C LEU A 392 -19.77 17.75 5.07
N THR A 393 -19.24 18.97 5.08
CA THR A 393 -18.64 19.61 6.27
C THR A 393 -19.63 19.74 7.40
N THR A 394 -20.85 20.20 7.12
CA THR A 394 -21.92 20.34 8.14
C THR A 394 -22.36 19.00 8.72
N ARG A 395 -22.27 17.91 7.95
CA ARG A 395 -22.54 16.54 8.43
C ARG A 395 -21.39 15.95 9.24
N LEU A 396 -20.14 16.17 8.83
CA LEU A 396 -18.96 15.58 9.48
C LEU A 396 -18.49 16.36 10.72
N VAL A 397 -18.68 17.69 10.74
CA VAL A 397 -18.25 18.56 11.85
C VAL A 397 -19.37 19.56 12.20
N PRO A 398 -20.43 19.13 12.91
CA PRO A 398 -21.62 19.97 13.18
C PRO A 398 -21.34 21.24 14.01
N TRP A 399 -20.21 21.26 14.74
CA TRP A 399 -19.82 22.34 15.65
C TRP A 399 -19.17 23.53 14.94
N GLN A 400 -18.81 23.37 13.66
CA GLN A 400 -18.16 24.40 12.86
C GLN A 400 -19.19 25.07 11.95
N LEU A 401 -19.95 26.01 12.53
CA LEU A 401 -20.88 26.87 11.80
C LEU A 401 -20.06 27.80 10.89
N SER A 402 -20.00 27.48 9.59
CA SER A 402 -19.54 28.43 8.58
C SER A 402 -20.69 29.40 8.30
N ASP A 403 -20.65 30.54 8.99
CA ASP A 403 -21.53 31.67 8.72
C ASP A 403 -21.11 32.34 7.39
N GLY A 404 -22.10 32.78 6.61
CA GLY A 404 -21.92 33.70 5.48
C GLY A 404 -21.93 33.09 4.08
N ASP A 405 -23.11 33.16 3.46
CA ASP A 405 -23.26 33.34 2.01
C ASP A 405 -22.58 34.66 1.59
N SER A 406 -21.26 34.62 1.41
CA SER A 406 -20.57 35.68 0.67
C SER A 406 -20.66 35.35 -0.81
N ALA A 407 -21.23 36.27 -1.59
CA ALA A 407 -21.27 36.28 -3.05
C ALA A 407 -19.87 36.46 -3.69
N GLU A 408 -18.84 35.88 -3.08
CA GLU A 408 -17.47 35.87 -3.58
C GLU A 408 -17.30 34.74 -4.59
N ALA A 409 -16.59 35.05 -5.68
CA ALA A 409 -16.34 34.10 -6.76
C ALA A 409 -15.75 32.81 -6.20
N VAL A 410 -16.27 31.67 -6.66
CA VAL A 410 -15.88 30.34 -6.21
C VAL A 410 -14.41 30.10 -6.57
N LYS A 411 -13.53 30.16 -5.57
CA LYS A 411 -12.10 29.87 -5.71
C LYS A 411 -11.85 28.39 -5.42
N VAL A 412 -11.01 27.76 -6.24
CA VAL A 412 -10.64 26.35 -6.08
C VAL A 412 -9.78 26.18 -4.82
N GLU A 413 -8.97 27.20 -4.50
CA GLU A 413 -8.14 27.25 -3.30
C GLU A 413 -8.98 27.16 -2.01
N ASP A 414 -10.16 27.79 -1.98
CA ASP A 414 -11.06 27.75 -0.82
C ASP A 414 -11.70 26.36 -0.66
N MET A 415 -12.01 25.67 -1.78
CA MET A 415 -12.47 24.28 -1.75
C MET A 415 -11.38 23.30 -1.37
N MET A 416 -10.15 23.50 -1.84
CA MET A 416 -9.00 22.71 -1.42
C MET A 416 -8.74 22.89 0.06
N LEU A 417 -8.77 24.13 0.57
CA LEU A 417 -8.64 24.39 2.01
C LEU A 417 -9.78 23.75 2.82
N LEU A 418 -11.02 23.76 2.30
CA LEU A 418 -12.16 23.11 2.94
C LEU A 418 -11.98 21.59 2.99
N VAL A 419 -11.56 20.97 1.89
CA VAL A 419 -11.25 19.53 1.82
C VAL A 419 -10.08 19.18 2.72
N ASP A 420 -9.01 19.96 2.72
CA ASP A 420 -7.86 19.76 3.59
C ASP A 420 -8.27 19.87 5.06
N THR A 421 -9.09 20.86 5.42
CA THR A 421 -9.66 21.00 6.79
C THR A 421 -10.53 19.80 7.17
N MET A 422 -11.29 19.23 6.21
CA MET A 422 -12.10 18.02 6.42
C MET A 422 -11.24 16.75 6.53
N LEU A 423 -10.18 16.63 5.73
CA LEU A 423 -9.22 15.55 5.80
C LEU A 423 -8.39 15.62 7.10
N GLU A 424 -8.07 16.82 7.56
CA GLU A 424 -7.36 17.05 8.81
C GLU A 424 -8.27 16.82 10.03
N SER A 425 -9.58 17.09 9.93
CA SER A 425 -10.55 16.74 10.98
C SER A 425 -10.95 15.26 10.99
N THR A 426 -10.98 14.57 9.85
CA THR A 426 -11.26 13.12 9.78
C THR A 426 -10.03 12.24 10.03
N SER A 427 -8.82 12.70 9.72
CA SER A 427 -7.56 12.01 10.05
C SER A 427 -7.22 12.05 11.55
N THR A 428 -7.83 12.97 12.32
CA THR A 428 -7.61 13.07 13.77
C THR A 428 -8.21 11.92 14.60
N HIS A 429 -8.91 10.96 13.97
CA HIS A 429 -9.28 9.73 14.68
C HIS A 429 -8.23 8.63 14.63
N ASP A 430 -7.22 8.68 13.75
CA ASP A 430 -6.18 7.65 13.72
C ASP A 430 -4.73 8.13 13.80
N GLU A 431 -4.38 9.41 13.61
CA GLU A 431 -3.04 9.88 14.00
C GLU A 431 -3.08 11.30 14.57
N LYS A 432 -2.94 11.38 15.90
CA LYS A 432 -2.69 12.63 16.62
C LYS A 432 -1.29 13.18 16.29
N VAL A 433 -1.13 13.88 15.17
CA VAL A 433 -0.13 14.95 15.09
C VAL A 433 -0.74 16.18 15.74
N LEU A 434 -0.74 16.17 17.07
CA LEU A 434 -0.93 17.37 17.86
C LEU A 434 0.10 18.39 17.37
N ARG A 435 -0.38 19.57 16.97
CA ARG A 435 0.38 20.83 17.02
C ARG A 435 1.32 20.73 18.22
N SER A 436 2.63 20.66 17.98
CA SER A 436 3.62 20.22 18.98
C SER A 436 3.27 20.80 20.35
N PRO A 437 2.87 19.96 21.33
CA PRO A 437 2.43 20.49 22.60
C PRO A 437 3.60 21.30 23.18
N THR A 438 3.30 22.49 23.67
CA THR A 438 4.31 23.38 24.24
C THR A 438 5.14 22.57 25.25
N ARG A 439 6.45 22.80 25.34
CA ARG A 439 7.37 22.00 26.19
C ARG A 439 6.85 21.82 27.63
N TYR A 440 6.11 22.80 28.13
CA TYR A 440 5.40 22.76 29.41
C TYR A 440 4.29 21.70 29.47
N THR A 441 3.43 21.61 28.45
CA THR A 441 2.35 20.61 28.34
C THR A 441 2.92 19.20 28.26
N LEU A 442 3.99 18.98 27.48
CA LEU A 442 4.70 17.71 27.44
C LEU A 442 5.30 17.35 28.80
N GLY A 443 5.92 18.33 29.48
CA GLY A 443 6.45 18.12 30.84
C GLY A 443 5.36 17.78 31.87
N SER A 444 4.19 18.41 31.76
CA SER A 444 3.03 18.13 32.62
C SER A 444 2.47 16.73 32.37
N MET A 445 2.33 16.32 31.11
CA MET A 445 1.89 14.98 30.74
C MET A 445 2.87 13.91 31.24
N VAL A 446 4.18 14.11 31.02
CA VAL A 446 5.22 13.20 31.51
C VAL A 446 5.17 13.08 33.03
N SER A 447 5.04 14.20 33.74
CA SER A 447 4.91 14.21 35.21
C SER A 447 3.64 13.50 35.69
N HIS A 448 2.55 13.61 34.94
CA HIS A 448 1.30 12.91 35.26
C HIS A 448 1.45 11.39 35.12
N PHE A 449 2.04 10.91 34.03
CA PHE A 449 2.29 9.47 33.85
C PHE A 449 3.29 8.91 34.86
N GLN A 450 4.31 9.68 35.22
CA GLN A 450 5.23 9.34 36.29
C GLN A 450 4.52 9.16 37.63
N ARG A 451 3.57 10.05 37.97
CA ARG A 451 2.76 9.90 39.18
C ARG A 451 1.72 8.79 39.08
N LEU A 452 1.10 8.58 37.92
CA LEU A 452 0.07 7.55 37.73
C LEU A 452 0.64 6.14 37.91
N PHE A 453 1.88 5.93 37.47
CA PHE A 453 2.57 4.64 37.57
C PHE A 453 3.58 4.58 38.72
N ASP A 454 3.63 5.60 39.60
CA ASP A 454 4.57 5.69 40.73
C ASP A 454 6.05 5.49 40.34
N VAL A 455 6.48 6.14 39.27
CA VAL A 455 7.86 6.07 38.76
C VAL A 455 8.53 7.44 38.70
N THR A 456 9.80 7.51 39.08
CA THR A 456 10.57 8.76 39.13
C THR A 456 11.12 9.19 37.76
N SER A 457 11.11 8.32 36.75
CA SER A 457 11.64 8.56 35.40
C SER A 457 10.65 8.15 34.31
N LEU A 458 10.66 8.86 33.18
CA LEU A 458 9.85 8.52 32.00
C LEU A 458 10.20 7.13 31.44
N SER A 459 11.48 6.74 31.51
CA SER A 459 11.92 5.40 31.10
C SER A 459 11.34 4.28 31.96
N GLY A 460 10.94 4.56 33.21
CA GLY A 460 10.28 3.61 34.10
C GLY A 460 8.79 3.43 33.83
N VAL A 461 8.14 4.36 33.11
CA VAL A 461 6.70 4.33 32.84
C VAL A 461 6.34 3.11 31.99
N TYR A 462 7.08 2.86 30.90
CA TYR A 462 6.78 1.76 29.99
C TYR A 462 6.97 0.37 30.63
N PRO A 463 8.09 0.09 31.33
CA PRO A 463 8.24 -1.15 32.11
C PRO A 463 7.11 -1.34 33.13
N ARG A 464 6.74 -0.28 33.86
CA ARG A 464 5.71 -0.37 34.89
C ARG A 464 4.32 -0.57 34.32
N MET A 465 4.02 0.08 33.19
CA MET A 465 2.78 -0.11 32.46
C MET A 465 2.64 -1.55 31.96
N ASN A 466 3.71 -2.12 31.36
CA ASN A 466 3.71 -3.51 30.93
C ASN A 466 3.57 -4.46 32.13
N GLU A 467 4.22 -4.19 33.26
CA GLU A 467 4.04 -4.98 34.48
C GLU A 467 2.57 -4.96 34.94
N VAL A 468 1.90 -3.81 34.90
CA VAL A 468 0.47 -3.71 35.24
C VAL A 468 -0.40 -4.52 34.27
N TYR A 469 -0.14 -4.46 32.96
CA TYR A 469 -0.87 -5.25 31.98
C TYR A 469 -0.65 -6.74 32.15
N THR A 470 0.59 -7.18 32.37
CA THR A 470 0.92 -8.59 32.63
C THR A 470 0.23 -9.06 33.90
N ARG A 471 0.35 -8.32 35.00
CA ARG A 471 -0.31 -8.67 36.27
C ARG A 471 -1.83 -8.68 36.15
N LEU A 472 -2.43 -7.74 35.43
CA LEU A 472 -3.88 -7.72 35.21
C LEU A 472 -4.34 -8.93 34.38
N GLY A 473 -3.56 -9.30 33.36
CA GLY A 473 -3.78 -10.51 32.58
C GLY A 473 -3.68 -11.78 33.42
N GLU A 474 -2.64 -11.89 34.23
CA GLU A 474 -2.45 -12.99 35.20
C GLU A 474 -3.61 -13.04 36.21
N MET A 475 -4.00 -11.90 36.80
CA MET A 475 -5.12 -11.82 37.74
C MET A 475 -6.45 -12.19 37.09
N THR A 476 -6.69 -11.76 35.86
CA THR A 476 -7.91 -12.11 35.12
C THR A 476 -7.94 -13.61 34.79
N ASN A 477 -6.79 -14.17 34.42
CA ASN A 477 -6.68 -15.59 34.08
C ASN A 477 -6.81 -16.48 35.32
N THR A 478 -6.08 -16.16 36.40
CA THR A 478 -6.23 -16.83 37.70
C THR A 478 -7.67 -16.74 38.22
N MET A 479 -8.32 -15.59 38.04
CA MET A 479 -9.71 -15.43 38.42
C MET A 479 -10.67 -16.30 37.59
N ARG A 480 -10.42 -16.43 36.29
CA ARG A 480 -11.17 -17.35 35.42
C ARG A 480 -10.99 -18.79 35.87
N ASN A 481 -9.74 -19.21 36.09
CA ASN A 481 -9.41 -20.56 36.56
C ASN A 481 -10.06 -20.85 37.92
N LEU A 482 -10.05 -19.91 38.87
CA LEU A 482 -10.71 -20.07 40.17
C LEU A 482 -12.23 -20.21 40.01
N ARG A 483 -12.86 -19.47 39.09
CA ARG A 483 -14.29 -19.63 38.81
C ARG A 483 -14.60 -20.99 38.21
N GLU A 484 -13.78 -21.48 37.29
CA GLU A 484 -13.92 -22.82 36.71
C GLU A 484 -13.79 -23.91 37.77
N ILE A 485 -12.76 -23.84 38.62
CA ILE A 485 -12.53 -24.81 39.72
C ILE A 485 -13.69 -24.79 40.73
N LEU A 486 -14.22 -23.60 41.03
CA LEU A 486 -15.33 -23.43 41.97
C LEU A 486 -16.72 -23.60 41.31
N ASN A 487 -16.77 -23.88 40.00
CA ASN A 487 -17.99 -23.96 39.20
C ASN A 487 -18.91 -22.73 39.35
N LEU A 488 -18.32 -21.54 39.36
CA LEU A 488 -19.04 -20.26 39.45
C LEU A 488 -19.26 -19.66 38.07
N ASP A 489 -20.43 -19.07 37.85
CA ASP A 489 -20.73 -18.35 36.61
C ASP A 489 -19.76 -17.17 36.40
N SER A 490 -19.38 -16.94 35.15
CA SER A 490 -18.68 -15.77 34.62
C SER A 490 -19.28 -14.43 35.06
N ARG A 491 -20.57 -14.40 35.45
CA ARG A 491 -21.28 -13.20 35.91
C ARG A 491 -21.11 -12.87 37.40
N VAL A 492 -20.51 -13.76 38.19
CA VAL A 492 -20.34 -13.56 39.65
C VAL A 492 -19.32 -12.44 39.92
N PRO A 493 -19.57 -11.51 40.86
CA PRO A 493 -18.62 -10.43 41.19
C PRO A 493 -17.35 -10.97 41.84
N LEU A 494 -16.22 -10.27 41.64
CA LEU A 494 -14.90 -10.78 42.07
C LEU A 494 -14.81 -11.04 43.58
N VAL A 495 -15.47 -10.22 44.37
CA VAL A 495 -15.47 -10.32 45.84
C VAL A 495 -16.06 -11.66 46.32
N GLU A 496 -17.07 -12.18 45.63
CA GLU A 496 -17.74 -13.41 46.04
C GLU A 496 -16.89 -14.65 45.78
N VAL A 497 -16.15 -14.66 44.67
CA VAL A 497 -15.20 -15.73 44.36
C VAL A 497 -14.09 -15.79 45.41
N VAL A 498 -13.54 -14.63 45.80
CA VAL A 498 -12.52 -14.55 46.85
C VAL A 498 -13.08 -14.98 48.21
N ASN A 499 -14.31 -14.60 48.55
CA ASN A 499 -14.95 -15.03 49.79
C ASN A 499 -15.20 -16.55 49.83
N GLN A 500 -15.54 -17.17 48.69
CA GLN A 500 -15.66 -18.62 48.61
C GLN A 500 -14.31 -19.34 48.77
N VAL A 501 -13.26 -18.84 48.11
CA VAL A 501 -11.90 -19.35 48.33
C VAL A 501 -11.51 -19.19 49.81
N ALA A 502 -11.76 -18.04 50.42
CA ALA A 502 -11.47 -17.80 51.84
C ALA A 502 -12.26 -18.76 52.75
N ARG A 503 -13.52 -19.04 52.43
CA ARG A 503 -14.34 -20.04 53.15
C ARG A 503 -13.84 -21.47 52.98
N LEU A 504 -13.34 -21.84 51.81
CA LEU A 504 -12.75 -23.16 51.55
C LEU A 504 -11.41 -23.34 52.27
N VAL A 505 -10.55 -22.33 52.23
CA VAL A 505 -9.28 -22.32 52.96
C VAL A 505 -9.51 -22.33 54.48
N SER A 506 -10.55 -21.64 54.96
CA SER A 506 -10.96 -21.67 56.37
C SER A 506 -11.65 -22.98 56.77
N SER A 507 -12.24 -23.70 55.81
CA SER A 507 -12.86 -25.01 56.03
C SER A 507 -11.79 -26.09 55.88
N ASN A 508 -10.98 -26.27 56.93
CA ASN A 508 -9.87 -27.22 57.06
C ASN A 508 -10.29 -28.72 56.99
N ARG A 509 -11.22 -29.10 56.11
CA ARG A 509 -11.78 -30.46 55.98
C ARG A 509 -11.58 -31.10 54.59
N HIS A 510 -11.07 -30.37 53.60
CA HIS A 510 -10.89 -30.90 52.24
C HIS A 510 -9.47 -30.74 51.65
N THR A 511 -8.49 -30.30 52.45
CA THR A 511 -7.09 -30.16 52.02
C THR A 511 -6.36 -31.51 51.84
N ALA A 512 -6.90 -32.61 52.37
CA ALA A 512 -6.28 -33.93 52.20
C ALA A 512 -6.37 -34.47 50.76
N GLY A 513 -7.42 -34.12 49.99
CA GLY A 513 -7.58 -34.60 48.61
C GLY A 513 -6.89 -33.73 47.56
N PHE A 514 -6.58 -32.47 47.89
CA PHE A 514 -5.91 -31.55 46.96
C PHE A 514 -4.38 -31.72 46.96
N HIS A 515 -3.80 -32.16 48.09
CA HIS A 515 -2.40 -32.55 48.15
C HIS A 515 -2.14 -33.87 47.41
N ASP A 516 -3.09 -34.82 47.44
CA ASP A 516 -2.97 -36.13 46.76
C ASP A 516 -3.07 -36.04 45.21
N MET A 517 -3.62 -34.96 44.65
CA MET A 517 -3.62 -34.71 43.20
C MET A 517 -2.39 -33.93 42.69
N LEU A 518 -1.63 -33.32 43.60
CA LEU A 518 -0.53 -32.41 43.25
C LEU A 518 0.84 -32.90 43.72
N GLU A 519 0.93 -34.04 44.41
CA GLU A 519 2.19 -34.75 44.63
C GLU A 519 2.44 -35.80 43.52
N ASP A 520 3.57 -35.64 42.83
CA ASP A 520 4.31 -36.65 42.08
C ASP A 520 3.77 -37.23 40.76
N THR A 521 3.22 -36.40 39.87
CA THR A 521 3.43 -36.67 38.43
C THR A 521 4.50 -35.77 37.87
N ASP A 522 5.74 -36.25 37.90
CA ASP A 522 6.88 -35.68 37.19
C ASP A 522 6.45 -35.30 35.76
N ILE A 523 6.85 -34.10 35.31
CA ILE A 523 6.59 -33.62 33.94
C ILE A 523 7.07 -34.66 32.92
N ASP A 524 8.14 -35.39 33.23
CA ASP A 524 8.64 -36.50 32.42
C ASP A 524 7.68 -37.70 32.34
N SER A 525 6.96 -38.03 33.42
CA SER A 525 5.90 -39.04 33.38
C SER A 525 4.70 -38.60 32.53
N ILE A 526 4.38 -37.31 32.53
CA ILE A 526 3.35 -36.74 31.64
C ILE A 526 3.83 -36.81 30.19
N ILE A 527 5.09 -36.44 29.91
CA ILE A 527 5.68 -36.54 28.57
C ILE A 527 5.71 -37.99 28.08
N ILE A 528 6.06 -38.96 28.94
CA ILE A 528 6.03 -40.39 28.61
C ILE A 528 4.61 -40.85 28.30
N LYS A 529 3.60 -40.47 29.11
CA LYS A 529 2.20 -40.80 28.83
C LYS A 529 1.67 -40.16 27.55
N VAL A 530 2.07 -38.92 27.25
CA VAL A 530 1.73 -38.24 25.99
C VAL A 530 2.38 -38.94 24.80
N LYS A 531 3.66 -39.33 24.89
CA LYS A 531 4.33 -40.12 23.84
C LYS A 531 3.69 -41.49 23.64
N GLN A 532 3.33 -42.17 24.72
CA GLN A 532 2.59 -43.44 24.64
C GLN A 532 1.22 -43.26 24.01
N HIS A 533 0.55 -42.13 24.25
CA HIS A 533 -0.69 -41.79 23.57
C HIS A 533 -0.46 -41.52 22.07
N GLU A 534 0.63 -40.84 21.69
CA GLU A 534 0.97 -40.64 20.26
C GLU A 534 1.29 -41.94 19.51
N GLU A 535 1.87 -42.95 20.16
CA GLU A 535 2.11 -44.26 19.54
C GLU A 535 0.88 -45.17 19.54
N PHE A 536 0.11 -45.16 20.64
CA PHE A 536 -1.07 -46.02 20.79
C PHE A 536 -2.25 -45.54 19.94
N PHE A 537 -2.50 -44.24 19.89
CA PHE A 537 -3.70 -43.69 19.26
C PHE A 537 -3.83 -43.99 17.76
N PRO A 538 -2.76 -43.92 16.93
CA PRO A 538 -2.83 -44.32 15.53
C PRO A 538 -3.16 -45.80 15.34
N THR A 539 -2.58 -46.66 16.18
CA THR A 539 -2.81 -48.12 16.14
C THR A 539 -4.23 -48.45 16.57
N PHE A 540 -4.70 -47.81 17.64
CA PHE A 540 -6.07 -47.93 18.12
C PHE A 540 -7.08 -47.40 17.09
N HIS A 541 -6.81 -46.24 16.50
CA HIS A 541 -7.65 -45.65 15.48
C HIS A 541 -7.74 -46.54 14.24
N ALA A 542 -6.62 -47.10 13.77
CA ALA A 542 -6.60 -48.06 12.66
C ALA A 542 -7.47 -49.30 12.96
N LEU A 543 -7.33 -49.88 14.16
CA LEU A 543 -8.16 -51.00 14.60
C LEU A 543 -9.65 -50.65 14.63
N ILE A 544 -9.99 -49.48 15.17
CA ILE A 544 -11.39 -49.02 15.21
C ILE A 544 -11.94 -48.80 13.81
N MET A 545 -11.17 -48.21 12.89
CA MET A 545 -11.60 -48.02 11.50
C MET A 545 -11.80 -49.36 10.78
N GLU A 546 -10.94 -50.35 11.02
CA GLU A 546 -11.15 -51.72 10.51
C GLU A 546 -12.42 -52.35 11.09
N MET A 547 -12.67 -52.22 12.40
CA MET A 547 -13.88 -52.75 13.03
C MET A 547 -15.15 -52.09 12.48
N LEU A 548 -15.14 -50.77 12.29
CA LEU A 548 -16.23 -50.03 11.65
C LEU A 548 -16.49 -50.52 10.23
N GLN A 549 -15.44 -50.78 9.45
CA GLN A 549 -15.55 -51.25 8.07
C GLN A 549 -16.06 -52.70 8.00
N ILE A 550 -15.59 -53.59 8.88
CA ILE A 550 -16.03 -54.99 8.94
C ILE A 550 -17.50 -55.10 9.37
N LEU A 551 -17.92 -54.26 10.34
CA LEU A 551 -19.27 -54.27 10.87
C LEU A 551 -20.26 -53.43 10.03
N GLY A 552 -19.76 -52.61 9.10
CA GLY A 552 -20.58 -51.72 8.26
C GLY A 552 -21.19 -50.55 9.03
N VAL A 553 -20.49 -50.06 10.05
CA VAL A 553 -20.99 -49.07 11.01
C VAL A 553 -20.19 -47.78 10.90
N CYS A 554 -20.81 -46.61 11.10
CA CYS A 554 -20.17 -45.30 10.89
C CYS A 554 -19.63 -44.63 12.16
N HIS A 555 -20.10 -45.02 13.35
CA HIS A 555 -19.70 -44.41 14.62
C HIS A 555 -19.15 -45.44 15.62
N LEU A 556 -18.16 -45.01 16.41
CA LEU A 556 -17.48 -45.86 17.41
C LEU A 556 -18.46 -46.48 18.42
N ASP A 557 -19.45 -45.71 18.86
CA ASP A 557 -20.44 -46.13 19.85
C ASP A 557 -21.36 -47.26 19.36
N ASP A 558 -21.46 -47.42 18.04
CA ASP A 558 -22.32 -48.40 17.37
C ASP A 558 -21.61 -49.75 17.15
N ILE A 559 -20.28 -49.83 17.38
CA ILE A 559 -19.48 -51.05 17.26
C ILE A 559 -19.94 -52.14 18.24
N LEU A 560 -20.11 -51.77 19.52
CA LEU A 560 -20.50 -52.72 20.57
C LEU A 560 -21.94 -53.25 20.39
N PRO A 561 -22.94 -52.40 20.07
CA PRO A 561 -24.27 -52.86 19.67
C PRO A 561 -24.25 -53.81 18.47
N ALA A 562 -23.51 -53.47 17.40
CA ALA A 562 -23.43 -54.30 16.19
C ALA A 562 -22.82 -55.68 16.47
N LEU A 563 -21.74 -55.75 17.26
CA LEU A 563 -21.13 -57.01 17.69
C LEU A 563 -22.07 -57.86 18.56
N ARG A 564 -22.85 -57.24 19.44
CA ARG A 564 -23.85 -57.96 20.25
C ARG A 564 -24.97 -58.54 19.38
N SER A 565 -25.44 -57.77 18.40
CA SER A 565 -26.45 -58.24 17.44
C SER A 565 -25.92 -59.41 16.62
N MET A 566 -24.69 -59.32 16.09
CA MET A 566 -24.04 -60.43 15.34
C MET A 566 -23.81 -61.68 16.20
N LYS A 567 -23.46 -61.51 17.48
CA LYS A 567 -23.30 -62.63 18.42
C LYS A 567 -24.64 -63.33 18.69
N GLN A 568 -25.75 -62.60 18.70
CA GLN A 568 -27.09 -63.16 18.87
C GLN A 568 -27.61 -63.88 17.61
N THR A 569 -27.17 -63.50 16.41
CA THR A 569 -27.48 -64.22 15.17
C THR A 569 -26.59 -65.43 14.90
N ALA A 570 -25.46 -65.55 15.61
CA ALA A 570 -24.52 -66.66 15.49
C ALA A 570 -24.70 -67.77 16.55
N GLN A 571 -25.61 -67.56 17.53
CA GLN A 571 -26.13 -68.60 18.43
C GLN A 571 -27.49 -69.08 17.92
#